data_AF-A0AAE3DFN7-F1
#
_entry.id   AF-A0AAE3DFN7-F1
#
_cell.length_a   1.000
_cell.length_b   1.000
_cell.length_c   1.000
_cell.angle_alpha   90.00
_cell.angle_beta   90.00
_cell.angle_gamma   90.00
#
_symmetry.space_group_name_H-M   'P 1'
#
loop_
_entity.id
_entity.type
_entity.pdbx_description
1 polymer ?
#
loop_
_entity_poly.entity_id
_entity_poly.type
_entity_poly.pdbx_seq_one_letter_code
_entity_poly.pdbx_strand_id
1 'polypeptide(L)'
;MRVTKRLMAALLACLMLLSLLPVPAYAADDGRIALLAVAQDGYVIEPEYIGYRSGDTVKDVLKNSGHTFSGIDSGFITAVDGRTDNYSLHYDGDGYALDASAKGLTAIWFTTNANQSYGENLLHLAERMAAYNTSTNGLKDYAAAKEAYDAAHSGFYAAANAAAAPLRTALENAIEKFETFQAGDRVTVTIAATQDGNAVTPAQATFTSEFGTVTTVKNAGSVQLVPATYQFDLSDGGINHVRGTVEVTAQGAAVSAPLPSGKWIKELRLGIDNQWKDGEDVPKFDETDGGATFWVPDYSYGTLYPYMVPGDGIGTAEGQMNVRVYLAGVETLPKYARSWQSKATALSRVLPGSSLEGGDVVLEARYAVDGYEQYQPYTLHVLRTPSLTDLVVSDASARLKLDFDKKTLSYTVATTEDTVTVTASPLCAQAKLTVAGKAAQGGAPVNVTWPAARRTARGSTSSPWS
;
A
#
# COMPACT_ATOMS: atom_id res chain seq x y z
N MET A 1 24.04 -31.78 20.50
CA MET A 1 24.57 -32.23 19.18
C MET A 1 23.99 -33.55 18.62
N ARG A 2 23.40 -34.47 19.41
CA ARG A 2 22.81 -35.72 18.87
C ARG A 2 21.39 -35.59 18.31
N VAL A 3 20.61 -34.60 18.75
CA VAL A 3 19.21 -34.40 18.33
C VAL A 3 19.10 -33.73 16.96
N THR A 4 19.98 -32.76 16.67
CA THR A 4 20.03 -32.06 15.38
C THR A 4 20.39 -32.97 14.20
N LYS A 5 21.27 -33.97 14.40
CA LYS A 5 21.62 -34.93 13.34
C LYS A 5 20.47 -35.87 12.96
N ARG A 6 19.59 -36.22 13.90
CA ARG A 6 18.43 -37.09 13.65
C ARG A 6 17.31 -36.37 12.91
N LEU A 7 17.09 -35.09 13.24
CA LEU A 7 16.15 -34.21 12.51
C LEU A 7 16.61 -33.96 11.07
N MET A 8 17.91 -33.73 10.87
CA MET A 8 18.46 -33.48 9.53
C MET A 8 18.40 -34.72 8.63
N ALA A 9 18.61 -35.91 9.20
CA ALA A 9 18.47 -37.18 8.46
C ALA A 9 17.00 -37.49 8.10
N ALA A 10 16.05 -37.19 9.00
CA ALA A 10 14.62 -37.35 8.72
C ALA A 10 14.14 -36.37 7.64
N LEU A 11 14.62 -35.12 7.65
CA LEU A 11 14.30 -34.12 6.64
C LEU A 11 14.81 -34.53 5.25
N LEU A 12 16.05 -35.05 5.19
CA LEU A 12 16.65 -35.51 3.94
C LEU A 12 15.94 -36.75 3.38
N ALA A 13 15.48 -37.65 4.24
CA ALA A 13 14.68 -38.81 3.83
C ALA A 13 13.30 -38.39 3.29
N CYS A 14 12.64 -37.40 3.91
CA CYS A 14 11.40 -36.83 3.38
C CYS A 14 11.59 -36.12 2.02
N LEU A 15 12.69 -35.40 1.84
CA LEU A 15 13.05 -34.77 0.55
C LEU A 15 13.29 -35.80 -0.56
N MET A 16 13.96 -36.91 -0.25
CA MET A 16 14.15 -37.99 -1.24
C MET A 16 12.82 -38.73 -1.55
N LEU A 17 11.93 -38.90 -0.58
CA LEU A 17 10.60 -39.47 -0.80
C LEU A 17 9.71 -38.55 -1.66
N LEU A 18 9.85 -37.22 -1.56
CA LEU A 18 9.17 -36.28 -2.47
C LEU A 18 9.68 -36.37 -3.91
N SER A 19 10.97 -36.66 -4.13
CA SER A 19 11.55 -36.83 -5.48
C SER A 19 11.13 -38.13 -6.20
N LEU A 20 10.48 -39.05 -5.48
CA LEU A 20 9.97 -40.32 -6.01
C LEU A 20 8.47 -40.27 -6.35
N LEU A 21 7.81 -39.13 -6.14
CA LEU A 21 6.44 -38.93 -6.61
C LEU A 21 6.46 -38.84 -8.14
N PRO A 22 5.64 -39.63 -8.86
CA PRO A 22 5.51 -39.50 -10.30
C PRO A 22 4.98 -38.09 -10.60
N VAL A 23 5.84 -37.24 -11.15
CA VAL A 23 5.42 -35.97 -11.76
C VAL A 23 4.61 -36.38 -12.99
N PRO A 24 3.32 -36.03 -13.09
CA PRO A 24 2.62 -36.19 -14.36
C PRO A 24 3.39 -35.38 -15.40
N ALA A 25 4.03 -36.06 -16.34
CA ALA A 25 4.65 -35.45 -17.48
C ALA A 25 3.53 -34.90 -18.36
N TYR A 26 3.13 -33.65 -18.13
CA TYR A 26 2.35 -32.92 -19.11
C TYR A 26 3.20 -32.86 -20.38
N ALA A 27 2.68 -33.39 -21.49
CA ALA A 27 3.29 -33.22 -22.79
C ALA A 27 3.46 -31.71 -23.03
N ALA A 28 4.67 -31.28 -23.38
CA ALA A 28 4.97 -29.89 -23.66
C ALA A 28 4.11 -29.42 -24.84
N ASP A 29 3.56 -28.21 -24.72
CA ASP A 29 2.80 -27.59 -25.80
C ASP A 29 3.73 -27.21 -26.97
N ASP A 30 3.22 -27.31 -28.19
CA ASP A 30 3.96 -26.97 -29.42
C ASP A 30 3.92 -25.46 -29.73
N GLY A 31 3.05 -24.71 -29.05
CA GLY A 31 2.98 -23.27 -29.11
C GLY A 31 1.86 -22.71 -28.23
N ARG A 32 1.62 -21.40 -28.36
CA ARG A 32 0.58 -20.69 -27.60
C ARG A 32 -0.26 -19.79 -28.50
N ILE A 33 -1.51 -19.58 -28.12
CA ILE A 33 -2.49 -18.72 -28.81
C ILE A 33 -3.08 -17.79 -27.76
N ALA A 34 -3.29 -16.51 -28.08
CA ALA A 34 -3.98 -15.62 -27.15
C ALA A 34 -5.49 -15.92 -27.14
N LEU A 35 -6.10 -16.01 -25.96
CA LEU A 35 -7.54 -16.22 -25.78
C LEU A 35 -8.14 -15.07 -24.98
N LEU A 36 -9.30 -14.58 -25.40
CA LEU A 36 -10.15 -13.71 -24.59
C LEU A 36 -11.62 -13.87 -24.95
N ALA A 37 -12.50 -13.48 -24.03
CA ALA A 37 -13.93 -13.38 -24.27
C ALA A 37 -14.46 -12.12 -23.59
N VAL A 38 -15.11 -11.23 -24.36
CA VAL A 38 -15.53 -9.92 -23.87
C VAL A 38 -17.01 -9.66 -24.15
N ALA A 39 -17.69 -9.08 -23.15
CA ALA A 39 -19.06 -8.61 -23.22
C ALA A 39 -19.13 -7.12 -22.88
N GLN A 40 -20.31 -6.50 -23.05
CA GLN A 40 -20.49 -5.06 -22.83
C GLN A 40 -20.14 -4.59 -21.41
N ASP A 41 -20.34 -5.46 -20.42
CA ASP A 41 -20.08 -5.20 -19.00
C ASP A 41 -18.71 -5.68 -18.52
N GLY A 42 -17.87 -6.24 -19.41
CA GLY A 42 -16.49 -6.61 -19.10
C GLY A 42 -16.04 -7.93 -19.73
N TYR A 43 -14.85 -8.40 -19.33
CA TYR A 43 -14.29 -9.66 -19.79
C TYR A 43 -14.91 -10.84 -19.04
N VAL A 44 -15.26 -11.87 -19.79
CA VAL A 44 -15.61 -13.20 -19.29
C VAL A 44 -14.36 -14.04 -19.14
N ILE A 45 -13.47 -13.95 -20.14
CA ILE A 45 -12.11 -14.49 -20.09
C ILE A 45 -11.17 -13.30 -20.30
N GLU A 46 -10.36 -13.01 -19.29
CA GLU A 46 -9.29 -12.02 -19.40
C GLU A 46 -8.26 -12.45 -20.45
N PRO A 47 -7.61 -11.52 -21.18
CA PRO A 47 -6.64 -11.88 -22.20
C PRO A 47 -5.50 -12.72 -21.61
N GLU A 48 -5.32 -13.93 -22.13
CA GLU A 48 -4.31 -14.86 -21.65
C GLU A 48 -3.75 -15.72 -22.78
N TYR A 49 -2.67 -16.45 -22.50
CA TYR A 49 -2.14 -17.44 -23.43
C TYR A 49 -2.58 -18.85 -23.07
N ILE A 50 -3.06 -19.57 -24.07
CA ILE A 50 -3.40 -21.00 -23.98
C ILE A 50 -2.47 -21.81 -24.87
N GLY A 51 -2.08 -22.99 -24.41
CA GLY A 51 -1.22 -23.91 -25.16
C GLY A 51 -1.97 -24.65 -26.26
N TYR A 52 -1.27 -25.01 -27.34
CA TYR A 52 -1.79 -25.95 -28.35
C TYR A 52 -0.73 -26.99 -28.71
N ARG A 53 -1.19 -28.13 -29.25
CA ARG A 53 -0.36 -29.21 -29.76
C ARG A 53 -0.55 -29.40 -31.27
N SER A 54 0.44 -29.98 -31.91
CA SER A 54 0.41 -30.26 -33.34
C SER A 54 -0.76 -31.17 -33.70
N GLY A 55 -1.62 -30.71 -34.61
CA GLY A 55 -2.83 -31.42 -34.99
C GLY A 55 -4.08 -31.00 -34.22
N ASP A 56 -3.95 -30.18 -33.17
CA ASP A 56 -5.12 -29.62 -32.47
C ASP A 56 -5.93 -28.72 -33.41
N THR A 57 -7.25 -28.84 -33.31
CA THR A 57 -8.20 -27.90 -33.89
C THR A 57 -8.46 -26.74 -32.92
N VAL A 58 -9.09 -25.66 -33.39
CA VAL A 58 -9.60 -24.57 -32.52
C VAL A 58 -10.47 -25.17 -31.40
N LYS A 59 -11.29 -26.16 -31.73
CA LYS A 59 -12.13 -26.88 -30.77
C LYS A 59 -11.32 -27.58 -29.67
N ASP A 60 -10.25 -28.27 -30.04
CA ASP A 60 -9.40 -29.00 -29.09
C ASP A 60 -8.68 -28.03 -28.15
N VAL A 61 -8.16 -26.94 -28.70
CA VAL A 61 -7.53 -25.85 -27.94
C VAL A 61 -8.49 -25.25 -26.92
N LEU A 62 -9.72 -24.90 -27.34
CA LEU A 62 -10.73 -24.34 -26.44
C LEU A 62 -11.20 -25.34 -25.38
N LYS A 63 -11.25 -26.64 -25.68
CA LYS A 63 -11.58 -27.67 -24.68
C LYS A 63 -10.47 -27.85 -23.64
N ASN A 64 -9.22 -27.54 -24.00
CA ASN A 64 -8.05 -27.71 -23.15
C ASN A 64 -7.61 -26.41 -22.46
N SER A 65 -8.26 -25.27 -22.73
CA SER A 65 -7.86 -23.97 -22.18
C SER A 65 -8.13 -23.81 -20.68
N GLY A 66 -8.90 -24.71 -20.07
CA GLY A 66 -9.37 -24.54 -18.68
C GLY A 66 -10.66 -23.72 -18.56
N HIS A 67 -11.15 -23.17 -19.67
CA HIS A 67 -12.44 -22.49 -19.77
C HIS A 67 -13.54 -23.42 -20.27
N THR A 68 -14.79 -23.02 -20.07
CA THR A 68 -15.97 -23.78 -20.51
C THR A 68 -16.69 -23.08 -21.65
N PHE A 69 -16.99 -23.83 -22.72
CA PHE A 69 -17.67 -23.34 -23.91
C PHE A 69 -18.90 -24.20 -24.20
N SER A 70 -20.07 -23.77 -23.72
CA SER A 70 -21.32 -24.51 -23.90
C SER A 70 -21.72 -24.57 -25.37
N GLY A 71 -22.05 -25.75 -25.89
CA GLY A 71 -22.44 -25.95 -27.29
C GLY A 71 -21.25 -26.13 -28.26
N ILE A 72 -20.02 -26.18 -27.76
CA ILE A 72 -18.80 -26.44 -28.55
C ILE A 72 -18.88 -27.72 -29.39
N ASP A 73 -19.58 -28.75 -28.91
CA ASP A 73 -19.78 -29.99 -29.67
C ASP A 73 -20.87 -29.92 -30.75
N SER A 74 -21.82 -29.00 -30.59
CA SER A 74 -22.88 -28.73 -31.56
C SER A 74 -22.49 -27.68 -32.62
N GLY A 75 -21.27 -27.12 -32.55
CA GLY A 75 -20.77 -26.15 -33.51
C GLY A 75 -21.12 -24.69 -33.22
N PHE A 76 -21.92 -24.41 -32.18
CA PHE A 76 -22.32 -23.05 -31.79
C PHE A 76 -22.08 -22.83 -30.30
N ILE A 77 -21.28 -21.81 -29.96
CA ILE A 77 -21.03 -21.44 -28.58
C ILE A 77 -22.22 -20.63 -28.06
N THR A 78 -22.88 -21.15 -27.02
CA THR A 78 -24.07 -20.54 -26.39
C THR A 78 -23.77 -19.92 -25.04
N ALA A 79 -22.64 -20.29 -24.43
CA ALA A 79 -22.13 -19.67 -23.21
C ALA A 79 -20.62 -19.85 -23.11
N VAL A 80 -19.95 -18.87 -22.51
CA VAL A 80 -18.54 -18.93 -22.10
C VAL A 80 -18.50 -18.78 -20.58
N ASP A 81 -17.85 -19.70 -19.87
CA ASP A 81 -17.76 -19.71 -18.41
C ASP A 81 -19.11 -19.53 -17.69
N GLY A 82 -20.12 -20.23 -18.20
CA GLY A 82 -21.49 -20.19 -17.67
C GLY A 82 -22.28 -18.93 -18.00
N ARG A 83 -21.66 -17.92 -18.64
CA ARG A 83 -22.36 -16.73 -19.12
C ARG A 83 -22.98 -16.99 -20.48
N THR A 84 -24.30 -17.06 -20.53
CA THR A 84 -25.07 -17.17 -21.78
C THR A 84 -25.16 -15.81 -22.46
N ASP A 85 -24.70 -15.72 -23.71
CA ASP A 85 -24.78 -14.52 -24.53
C ASP A 85 -24.60 -14.87 -26.02
N ASN A 86 -24.77 -13.89 -26.90
CA ASN A 86 -24.59 -14.03 -28.35
C ASN A 86 -23.13 -13.76 -28.74
N TYR A 87 -22.25 -14.74 -28.50
CA TYR A 87 -20.83 -14.63 -28.83
C TYR A 87 -20.56 -14.86 -30.32
N SER A 88 -19.89 -13.91 -30.95
CA SER A 88 -19.17 -14.09 -32.21
C SER A 88 -17.75 -14.59 -31.92
N LEU A 89 -17.29 -15.59 -32.68
CA LEU A 89 -15.93 -16.13 -32.64
C LEU A 89 -15.13 -15.58 -33.81
N HIS A 90 -13.94 -15.08 -33.53
CA HIS A 90 -12.97 -14.70 -34.55
C HIS A 90 -11.58 -15.23 -34.20
N TYR A 91 -10.82 -15.57 -35.24
CA TYR A 91 -9.38 -15.80 -35.20
C TYR A 91 -8.76 -15.36 -36.54
N ASP A 92 -7.46 -15.59 -36.71
CA ASP A 92 -6.68 -15.21 -37.90
C ASP A 92 -7.43 -15.43 -39.24
N GLY A 93 -7.43 -14.40 -40.09
CA GLY A 93 -8.08 -14.45 -41.41
C GLY A 93 -9.61 -14.41 -41.40
N ASP A 94 -10.23 -13.84 -40.35
CA ASP A 94 -11.68 -13.84 -40.10
C ASP A 94 -12.27 -15.26 -40.01
N GLY A 95 -11.49 -16.18 -39.47
CA GLY A 95 -11.93 -17.55 -39.27
C GLY A 95 -12.86 -17.68 -38.06
N TYR A 96 -13.78 -18.63 -38.15
CA TYR A 96 -14.77 -18.94 -37.11
C TYR A 96 -15.06 -20.45 -36.95
N ALA A 97 -14.39 -21.30 -37.73
CA ALA A 97 -14.65 -22.74 -37.75
C ALA A 97 -13.90 -23.43 -36.60
N LEU A 98 -14.64 -24.14 -35.75
CA LEU A 98 -14.08 -24.86 -34.61
C LEU A 98 -13.16 -26.03 -35.04
N ASP A 99 -13.44 -26.69 -36.15
CA ASP A 99 -12.64 -27.82 -36.63
C ASP A 99 -11.42 -27.36 -37.48
N ALA A 100 -11.16 -26.05 -37.58
CA ALA A 100 -9.97 -25.53 -38.24
C ALA A 100 -8.71 -25.83 -37.43
N SER A 101 -7.56 -25.96 -38.13
CA SER A 101 -6.26 -26.15 -37.49
C SER A 101 -5.91 -24.97 -36.58
N ALA A 102 -5.49 -25.24 -35.34
CA ALA A 102 -5.00 -24.23 -34.41
C ALA A 102 -3.55 -23.80 -34.68
N LYS A 103 -2.79 -24.60 -35.45
CA LYS A 103 -1.38 -24.33 -35.72
C LYS A 103 -1.18 -22.97 -36.38
N GLY A 104 -0.40 -22.12 -35.72
CA GLY A 104 0.00 -20.80 -36.22
C GLY A 104 -1.04 -19.70 -36.03
N LEU A 105 -2.13 -19.96 -35.30
CA LEU A 105 -3.05 -18.90 -34.89
C LEU A 105 -2.38 -17.95 -33.90
N THR A 106 -2.68 -16.66 -34.05
CA THR A 106 -2.17 -15.59 -33.20
C THR A 106 -3.08 -15.40 -31.99
N ALA A 107 -4.39 -15.28 -32.23
CA ALA A 107 -5.38 -15.09 -31.19
C ALA A 107 -6.74 -15.66 -31.60
N ILE A 108 -7.49 -16.09 -30.59
CA ILE A 108 -8.89 -16.45 -30.65
C ILE A 108 -9.63 -15.48 -29.72
N TRP A 109 -10.64 -14.78 -30.22
CA TRP A 109 -11.47 -13.95 -29.34
C TRP A 109 -12.95 -14.16 -29.56
N PHE A 110 -13.69 -14.06 -28.45
CA PHE A 110 -15.13 -14.04 -28.42
C PHE A 110 -15.62 -12.64 -28.06
N THR A 111 -16.64 -12.16 -28.75
CA THR A 111 -17.24 -10.85 -28.48
C THR A 111 -18.76 -10.91 -28.60
N THR A 112 -19.46 -10.24 -27.69
CA THR A 112 -20.92 -10.03 -27.83
C THR A 112 -21.26 -8.77 -28.63
N ASN A 113 -20.25 -8.00 -29.05
CA ASN A 113 -20.46 -6.83 -29.90
C ASN A 113 -20.72 -7.27 -31.35
N ALA A 114 -21.99 -7.32 -31.75
CA ALA A 114 -22.38 -7.69 -33.11
C ALA A 114 -21.81 -6.77 -34.21
N ASN A 115 -21.31 -5.58 -33.87
CA ASN A 115 -20.70 -4.65 -34.82
C ASN A 115 -19.17 -4.77 -34.89
N GLN A 116 -18.55 -5.56 -34.01
CA GLN A 116 -17.13 -5.82 -34.06
C GLN A 116 -16.88 -6.95 -35.06
N SER A 117 -16.14 -6.64 -36.13
CA SER A 117 -15.66 -7.62 -37.10
C SER A 117 -14.19 -7.93 -36.89
N TYR A 118 -13.70 -8.98 -37.54
CA TYR A 118 -12.27 -9.26 -37.62
C TYR A 118 -11.47 -8.05 -38.09
N GLY A 119 -10.26 -7.92 -37.54
CA GLY A 119 -9.25 -6.98 -37.99
C GLY A 119 -7.88 -7.33 -37.41
N GLU A 120 -6.83 -7.22 -38.22
CA GLU A 120 -5.46 -7.55 -37.81
C GLU A 120 -4.98 -6.74 -36.60
N ASN A 121 -5.44 -5.49 -36.43
CA ASN A 121 -5.08 -4.70 -35.25
C ASN A 121 -5.76 -5.23 -33.98
N LEU A 122 -6.98 -5.76 -34.07
CA LEU A 122 -7.67 -6.41 -32.94
C LEU A 122 -6.98 -7.74 -32.58
N LEU A 123 -6.61 -8.52 -33.60
CA LEU A 123 -5.89 -9.79 -33.45
C LEU A 123 -4.58 -9.58 -32.67
N HIS A 124 -3.74 -8.65 -33.10
CA HIS A 124 -2.47 -8.36 -32.42
C HIS A 124 -2.64 -7.59 -31.12
N LEU A 125 -3.73 -6.81 -30.95
CA LEU A 125 -4.06 -6.21 -29.66
C LEU A 125 -4.35 -7.30 -28.62
N ALA A 126 -5.17 -8.30 -28.97
CA ALA A 126 -5.46 -9.45 -28.11
C ALA A 126 -4.17 -10.20 -27.72
N GLU A 127 -3.28 -10.43 -28.69
CA GLU A 127 -1.97 -11.05 -28.46
C GLU A 127 -1.12 -10.25 -27.47
N ARG A 128 -0.99 -8.94 -27.66
CA ARG A 128 -0.17 -8.08 -26.78
C ARG A 128 -0.77 -7.93 -25.39
N MET A 129 -2.09 -7.93 -25.28
CA MET A 129 -2.78 -7.96 -23.98
C MET A 129 -2.50 -9.27 -23.22
N ALA A 130 -2.56 -10.41 -23.90
CA ALA A 130 -2.19 -11.70 -23.32
C ALA A 130 -0.71 -11.73 -22.90
N ALA A 131 0.19 -11.17 -23.71
CA ALA A 131 1.61 -11.02 -23.39
C ALA A 131 1.82 -10.18 -22.11
N TYR A 132 1.15 -9.04 -22.00
CA TYR A 132 1.19 -8.21 -20.81
C TYR A 132 0.69 -8.97 -19.56
N ASN A 133 -0.45 -9.66 -19.66
CA ASN A 133 -1.03 -10.40 -18.54
C ASN A 133 -0.19 -11.58 -18.09
N THR A 134 0.48 -12.26 -19.02
CA THR A 134 1.35 -13.40 -18.72
C THR A 134 2.73 -12.97 -18.21
N SER A 135 3.09 -11.69 -18.37
CA SER A 135 4.39 -11.21 -17.98
C SER A 135 4.64 -11.30 -16.47
N THR A 136 5.78 -11.90 -16.11
CA THR A 136 6.29 -12.03 -14.74
C THR A 136 7.62 -11.30 -14.53
N ASN A 137 8.06 -10.52 -15.51
CA ASN A 137 9.40 -9.92 -15.57
C ASN A 137 9.44 -8.45 -15.12
N GLY A 138 8.43 -7.99 -14.37
CA GLY A 138 8.33 -6.61 -13.89
C GLY A 138 7.69 -5.63 -14.88
N LEU A 139 7.27 -6.07 -16.07
CA LEU A 139 6.57 -5.20 -17.05
C LEU A 139 5.35 -4.50 -16.46
N LYS A 140 4.65 -5.14 -15.51
CA LYS A 140 3.45 -4.59 -14.86
C LYS A 140 3.75 -3.44 -13.89
N ASP A 141 5.01 -3.26 -13.49
CA ASP A 141 5.47 -2.13 -12.69
C ASP A 141 5.79 -0.91 -13.56
N TYR A 142 5.90 -1.08 -14.88
CA TYR A 142 6.09 0.03 -15.82
C TYR A 142 4.78 0.76 -16.06
N ALA A 143 4.66 1.97 -15.50
CA ALA A 143 3.44 2.79 -15.54
C ALA A 143 2.87 2.99 -16.96
N ALA A 144 3.71 3.22 -17.98
CA ALA A 144 3.21 3.43 -19.34
C ALA A 144 2.71 2.13 -19.99
N ALA A 145 3.30 0.96 -19.67
CA ALA A 145 2.75 -0.32 -20.12
C ALA A 145 1.41 -0.61 -19.45
N LYS A 146 1.29 -0.28 -18.15
CA LYS A 146 0.00 -0.37 -17.44
C LYS A 146 -1.05 0.54 -18.05
N GLU A 147 -0.74 1.80 -18.32
CA GLU A 147 -1.66 2.75 -18.96
C GLU A 147 -2.09 2.26 -20.35
N ALA A 148 -1.14 1.79 -21.16
CA ALA A 148 -1.43 1.25 -22.49
C ALA A 148 -2.31 -0.02 -22.42
N TYR A 149 -2.05 -0.91 -21.46
CA TYR A 149 -2.89 -2.09 -21.23
C TYR A 149 -4.30 -1.70 -20.76
N ASP A 150 -4.43 -0.80 -19.78
CA ASP A 150 -5.73 -0.36 -19.26
C ASP A 150 -6.56 0.29 -20.38
N ALA A 151 -5.94 1.09 -21.25
CA ALA A 151 -6.57 1.66 -22.43
C ALA A 151 -7.01 0.60 -23.45
N ALA A 152 -6.14 -0.39 -23.72
CA ALA A 152 -6.47 -1.53 -24.57
C ALA A 152 -7.64 -2.35 -24.01
N HIS A 153 -7.60 -2.64 -22.70
CA HIS A 153 -8.59 -3.43 -21.97
C HIS A 153 -9.96 -2.78 -22.02
N SER A 154 -10.04 -1.50 -21.67
CA SER A 154 -11.28 -0.73 -21.75
C SER A 154 -11.77 -0.51 -23.18
N GLY A 155 -10.84 -0.40 -24.15
CA GLY A 155 -11.18 -0.06 -25.54
C GLY A 155 -11.60 -1.24 -26.40
N PHE A 156 -11.14 -2.46 -26.08
CA PHE A 156 -11.24 -3.62 -26.97
C PHE A 156 -12.67 -3.90 -27.43
N TYR A 157 -13.65 -3.96 -26.51
CA TYR A 157 -15.04 -4.33 -26.83
C TYR A 157 -15.66 -3.42 -27.90
N ALA A 158 -15.40 -2.11 -27.82
CA ALA A 158 -15.99 -1.12 -28.71
C ALA A 158 -15.14 -0.82 -29.95
N ALA A 159 -13.88 -1.26 -29.98
CA ALA A 159 -12.95 -0.92 -31.04
C ALA A 159 -13.29 -1.64 -32.35
N ALA A 160 -13.43 -0.86 -33.42
CA ALA A 160 -13.25 -1.34 -34.78
C ALA A 160 -11.75 -1.46 -35.10
N ASN A 161 -11.39 -2.19 -36.16
CA ASN A 161 -9.99 -2.45 -36.51
C ASN A 161 -9.11 -1.18 -36.60
N ALA A 162 -9.62 -0.07 -37.17
CA ALA A 162 -8.86 1.17 -37.26
C ALA A 162 -8.62 1.82 -35.88
N ALA A 163 -9.59 1.72 -34.97
CA ALA A 163 -9.49 2.26 -33.60
C ALA A 163 -8.61 1.38 -32.69
N ALA A 164 -8.48 0.08 -32.99
CA ALA A 164 -7.56 -0.82 -32.30
C ALA A 164 -6.09 -0.56 -32.64
N ALA A 165 -5.78 0.01 -33.81
CA ALA A 165 -4.41 0.29 -34.24
C ALA A 165 -3.60 1.14 -33.23
N PRO A 166 -4.08 2.32 -32.77
CA PRO A 166 -3.35 3.10 -31.78
C PRO A 166 -3.22 2.40 -30.42
N LEU A 167 -4.23 1.64 -29.99
CA LEU A 167 -4.18 0.87 -28.74
C LEU A 167 -3.10 -0.21 -28.80
N ARG A 168 -3.06 -0.97 -29.90
CA ARG A 168 -2.01 -1.96 -30.16
C ARG A 168 -0.64 -1.32 -30.19
N THR A 169 -0.43 -0.29 -31.00
CA THR A 169 0.88 0.36 -31.13
C THR A 169 1.37 0.91 -29.78
N ALA A 170 0.48 1.48 -28.95
CA ALA A 170 0.87 1.96 -27.63
C ALA A 170 1.36 0.82 -26.72
N LEU A 171 0.60 -0.28 -26.64
CA LEU A 171 0.95 -1.42 -25.80
C LEU A 171 2.21 -2.15 -26.30
N GLU A 172 2.31 -2.36 -27.62
CA GLU A 172 3.47 -2.99 -28.25
C GLU A 172 4.75 -2.17 -28.02
N ASN A 173 4.73 -0.86 -28.28
CA ASN A 173 5.87 0.00 -28.03
C ASN A 173 6.31 -0.03 -26.56
N ALA A 174 5.36 -0.07 -25.61
CA ALA A 174 5.68 -0.13 -24.18
C ALA A 174 6.34 -1.46 -23.79
N ILE A 175 5.86 -2.58 -24.34
CA ILE A 175 6.44 -3.92 -24.16
C ILE A 175 7.85 -3.96 -24.74
N GLU A 176 8.03 -3.58 -26.01
CA GLU A 176 9.32 -3.63 -26.70
C GLU A 176 10.37 -2.74 -26.03
N LYS A 177 9.97 -1.54 -25.59
CA LYS A 177 10.86 -0.64 -24.86
C LYS A 177 11.34 -1.28 -23.55
N PHE A 178 10.47 -1.96 -22.83
CA PHE A 178 10.81 -2.67 -21.60
C PHE A 178 11.70 -3.89 -21.84
N GLU A 179 11.42 -4.67 -22.89
CA GLU A 179 12.25 -5.81 -23.28
C GLU A 179 13.66 -5.38 -23.69
N THR A 180 13.76 -4.28 -24.43
CA THR A 180 15.06 -3.66 -24.81
C THR A 180 15.85 -3.25 -23.57
N PHE A 181 15.18 -2.63 -22.59
CA PHE A 181 15.81 -2.32 -21.30
C PHE A 181 16.30 -3.59 -20.59
N GLN A 182 15.46 -4.61 -20.44
CA GLN A 182 15.88 -5.83 -19.73
C GLN A 182 17.05 -6.56 -20.40
N ALA A 183 17.13 -6.52 -21.73
CA ALA A 183 18.22 -7.12 -22.49
C ALA A 183 19.51 -6.27 -22.50
N GLY A 184 19.45 -5.03 -22.02
CA GLY A 184 20.58 -4.11 -22.05
C GLY A 184 21.71 -4.49 -21.09
N ASP A 185 22.95 -4.20 -21.51
CA ASP A 185 24.12 -4.39 -20.67
C ASP A 185 24.12 -3.43 -19.48
N ARG A 186 24.61 -3.89 -18.34
CA ARG A 186 24.78 -3.05 -17.16
C ARG A 186 26.06 -2.24 -17.26
N VAL A 187 25.97 -0.96 -16.89
CA VAL A 187 27.06 0.00 -16.82
C VAL A 187 27.26 0.50 -15.40
N THR A 188 28.47 0.98 -15.11
CA THR A 188 28.80 1.49 -13.77
C THR A 188 28.25 2.91 -13.60
N VAL A 189 27.55 3.13 -12.49
CA VAL A 189 27.18 4.45 -12.00
C VAL A 189 27.92 4.72 -10.70
N THR A 190 28.71 5.80 -10.66
CA THR A 190 29.44 6.19 -9.44
C THR A 190 28.53 6.99 -8.51
N ILE A 191 28.62 6.70 -7.22
CA ILE A 191 27.79 7.30 -6.17
C ILE A 191 28.71 8.07 -5.22
N ALA A 192 28.47 9.36 -5.09
CA ALA A 192 29.10 10.23 -4.12
C ALA A 192 28.02 11.01 -3.35
N ALA A 193 28.25 11.18 -2.05
CA ALA A 193 27.47 12.10 -1.25
C ALA A 193 28.38 12.96 -0.38
N THR A 194 27.88 14.13 -0.01
CA THR A 194 28.55 15.01 0.95
C THR A 194 27.60 15.35 2.09
N GLN A 195 28.13 15.52 3.30
CA GLN A 195 27.38 15.99 4.45
C GLN A 195 28.27 16.96 5.22
N ASP A 196 27.77 18.17 5.47
CA ASP A 196 28.55 19.28 6.05
C ASP A 196 29.88 19.54 5.33
N GLY A 197 29.87 19.42 4.00
CA GLY A 197 31.05 19.61 3.15
C GLY A 197 32.06 18.47 3.16
N ASN A 198 31.83 17.41 3.95
CA ASN A 198 32.68 16.22 4.01
C ASN A 198 32.12 15.11 3.12
N ALA A 199 33.01 14.35 2.47
CA ALA A 199 32.60 13.18 1.70
C ALA A 199 32.06 12.08 2.64
N VAL A 200 30.89 11.54 2.28
CA VAL A 200 30.25 10.43 3.00
C VAL A 200 29.87 9.33 2.00
N THR A 201 30.02 8.08 2.42
CA THR A 201 29.46 6.96 1.65
C THR A 201 28.02 6.76 2.11
N PRO A 202 27.01 6.88 1.23
CA PRO A 202 25.64 6.59 1.60
C PRO A 202 25.52 5.18 2.19
N ALA A 203 24.84 5.06 3.32
CA ALA A 203 24.55 3.75 3.90
C ALA A 203 23.57 2.97 3.01
N GLN A 204 22.70 3.70 2.30
CA GLN A 204 21.79 3.15 1.31
C GLN A 204 21.70 4.08 0.10
N ALA A 205 21.68 3.48 -1.09
CA ALA A 205 21.33 4.16 -2.34
C ALA A 205 20.31 3.30 -3.10
N THR A 206 19.18 3.88 -3.44
CA THR A 206 18.09 3.22 -4.18
C THR A 206 17.91 3.92 -5.52
N PHE A 207 17.80 3.14 -6.59
CA PHE A 207 17.58 3.61 -7.95
C PHE A 207 16.35 2.91 -8.51
N THR A 208 15.34 3.68 -8.91
CA THR A 208 14.12 3.19 -9.54
C THR A 208 14.13 3.65 -11.00
N SER A 209 14.22 2.71 -11.94
CA SER A 209 14.18 3.05 -13.37
C SER A 209 12.80 3.60 -13.76
N GLU A 210 12.71 4.27 -14.91
CA GLU A 210 11.44 4.66 -15.54
C GLU A 210 10.49 3.48 -15.79
N PHE A 211 11.01 2.25 -15.74
CA PHE A 211 10.26 1.01 -15.89
C PHE A 211 9.82 0.38 -14.55
N GLY A 212 10.05 1.05 -13.42
CA GLY A 212 9.70 0.54 -12.09
C GLY A 212 10.70 -0.46 -11.51
N THR A 213 11.79 -0.78 -12.21
CA THR A 213 12.82 -1.69 -11.68
C THR A 213 13.64 -1.00 -10.60
N VAL A 214 13.59 -1.54 -9.38
CA VAL A 214 14.30 -1.01 -8.20
C VAL A 214 15.61 -1.75 -7.98
N THR A 215 16.70 -1.00 -7.84
CA THR A 215 18.01 -1.51 -7.42
C THR A 215 18.47 -0.75 -6.18
N THR A 216 18.77 -1.49 -5.11
CA THR A 216 19.29 -0.91 -3.87
C THR A 216 20.68 -1.47 -3.56
N VAL A 217 21.62 -0.58 -3.26
CA VAL A 217 22.96 -0.94 -2.76
C VAL A 217 23.17 -0.32 -1.38
N LYS A 218 24.01 -0.96 -0.56
CA LYS A 218 24.32 -0.49 0.80
C LYS A 218 25.81 -0.24 0.93
N ASN A 219 26.18 0.87 1.56
CA ASN A 219 27.58 1.24 1.82
C ASN A 219 28.48 1.12 0.58
N ALA A 220 27.99 1.61 -0.57
CA ALA A 220 28.65 1.41 -1.86
C ALA A 220 28.84 2.75 -2.59
N GLY A 221 30.05 2.97 -3.11
CA GLY A 221 30.38 4.13 -3.95
C GLY A 221 30.04 3.93 -5.45
N SER A 222 29.40 2.82 -5.81
CA SER A 222 28.94 2.57 -7.18
C SER A 222 27.85 1.50 -7.24
N VAL A 223 27.13 1.45 -8.37
CA VAL A 223 26.12 0.45 -8.70
C VAL A 223 26.18 0.10 -10.20
N GLN A 224 25.79 -1.12 -10.57
CA GLN A 224 25.65 -1.54 -11.97
C GLN A 224 24.18 -1.45 -12.38
N LEU A 225 23.88 -0.58 -13.34
CA LEU A 225 22.52 -0.30 -13.83
C LEU A 225 22.47 -0.43 -15.35
N VAL A 226 21.31 -0.83 -15.89
CA VAL A 226 21.08 -0.78 -17.34
C VAL A 226 20.84 0.68 -17.74
N PRO A 227 21.28 1.14 -18.92
CA PRO A 227 20.93 2.47 -19.43
C PRO A 227 19.42 2.75 -19.43
N ALA A 228 19.01 3.77 -18.68
CA ALA A 228 17.64 4.28 -18.54
C ALA A 228 17.66 5.58 -17.74
N THR A 229 16.50 6.25 -17.64
CA THR A 229 16.31 7.28 -16.62
C THR A 229 15.98 6.64 -15.28
N TYR A 230 16.64 7.10 -14.21
CA TYR A 230 16.40 6.65 -12.84
C TYR A 230 16.01 7.80 -11.94
N GLN A 231 15.02 7.56 -11.07
CA GLN A 231 14.89 8.28 -9.81
C GLN A 231 15.87 7.65 -8.82
N PHE A 232 16.66 8.44 -8.12
CA PHE A 232 17.54 7.95 -7.06
C PHE A 232 17.16 8.54 -5.70
N ASP A 233 17.45 7.79 -4.64
CA ASP A 233 17.38 8.22 -3.24
C ASP A 233 18.64 7.75 -2.51
N LEU A 234 19.42 8.68 -1.95
CA LEU A 234 20.58 8.39 -1.13
C LEU A 234 20.24 8.68 0.34
N SER A 235 20.68 7.81 1.23
CA SER A 235 20.49 7.94 2.68
C SER A 235 21.77 7.63 3.44
N ASP A 236 21.98 8.33 4.56
CA ASP A 236 23.02 7.99 5.55
C ASP A 236 22.63 6.82 6.48
N GLY A 237 21.44 6.24 6.29
CA GLY A 237 20.89 5.16 7.11
C GLY A 237 20.13 5.67 8.35
N GLY A 238 20.13 6.98 8.58
CA GLY A 238 19.29 7.67 9.54
C GLY A 238 18.18 8.43 8.81
N ILE A 239 17.91 9.64 9.29
CA ILE A 239 16.84 10.50 8.78
C ILE A 239 17.27 11.38 7.60
N ASN A 240 18.54 11.35 7.18
CA ASN A 240 19.02 12.25 6.14
C ASN A 240 18.90 11.59 4.77
N HIS A 241 18.11 12.19 3.89
CA HIS A 241 17.91 11.72 2.54
C HIS A 241 18.10 12.81 1.50
N VAL A 242 18.52 12.41 0.30
CA VAL A 242 18.50 13.25 -0.88
C VAL A 242 18.04 12.44 -2.08
N ARG A 243 17.08 12.99 -2.84
CA ARG A 243 16.53 12.36 -4.04
C ARG A 243 16.63 13.25 -5.26
N GLY A 244 16.66 12.62 -6.42
CA GLY A 244 16.73 13.30 -7.71
C GLY A 244 16.64 12.34 -8.88
N THR A 245 16.97 12.84 -10.07
CA THR A 245 17.02 12.04 -11.30
C THR A 245 18.42 11.91 -11.83
N VAL A 246 18.71 10.78 -12.47
CA VAL A 246 19.92 10.57 -13.25
C VAL A 246 19.59 9.82 -14.54
N GLU A 247 20.11 10.32 -15.66
CA GLU A 247 20.06 9.59 -16.93
C GLU A 247 21.33 8.74 -17.03
N VAL A 248 21.15 7.42 -17.17
CA VAL A 248 22.24 6.45 -17.32
C VAL A 248 22.35 6.10 -18.80
N THR A 249 23.51 6.34 -19.39
CA THR A 249 23.79 6.00 -20.80
C THR A 249 24.76 4.82 -20.88
N ALA A 250 25.04 4.34 -22.10
CA ALA A 250 26.05 3.30 -22.33
C ALA A 250 27.47 3.68 -21.82
N GLN A 251 27.74 4.97 -21.57
CA GLN A 251 29.01 5.46 -21.04
C GLN A 251 29.06 5.45 -19.49
N GLY A 252 27.96 5.06 -18.83
CA GLY A 252 27.80 5.17 -17.38
C GLY A 252 27.26 6.54 -16.96
N ALA A 253 27.22 6.78 -15.65
CA ALA A 253 26.78 8.04 -15.07
C ALA A 253 27.43 8.29 -13.70
N ALA A 254 27.24 9.49 -13.16
CA ALA A 254 27.67 9.84 -11.82
C ALA A 254 26.54 10.57 -11.07
N VAL A 255 26.29 10.14 -9.83
CA VAL A 255 25.44 10.85 -8.89
C VAL A 255 26.34 11.44 -7.82
N SER A 256 26.24 12.76 -7.62
CA SER A 256 26.90 13.49 -6.54
C SER A 256 25.88 14.42 -5.92
N ALA A 257 25.42 14.11 -4.71
CA ALA A 257 24.36 14.85 -4.06
C ALA A 257 24.68 15.14 -2.58
N PRO A 258 24.41 16.37 -2.08
CA PRO A 258 24.59 16.68 -0.67
C PRO A 258 23.43 16.08 0.14
N LEU A 259 23.74 15.42 1.26
CA LEU A 259 22.77 15.00 2.26
C LEU A 259 22.45 16.15 3.23
N PRO A 260 21.24 16.17 3.81
CA PRO A 260 20.90 17.07 4.90
C PRO A 260 21.87 16.94 6.08
N SER A 261 22.00 18.02 6.84
CA SER A 261 22.66 18.00 8.15
C SER A 261 21.79 18.65 9.23
N GLY A 262 22.13 18.34 10.48
CA GLY A 262 21.34 18.73 11.64
C GLY A 262 19.95 18.09 11.68
N LYS A 263 19.10 18.59 12.58
CA LYS A 263 17.71 18.12 12.75
C LYS A 263 16.76 19.22 12.30
N TRP A 264 16.02 18.98 11.22
CA TRP A 264 15.13 19.99 10.62
C TRP A 264 13.81 20.13 11.36
N ILE A 265 13.27 19.03 11.90
CA ILE A 265 12.13 19.05 12.81
C ILE A 265 12.68 18.95 14.23
N LYS A 266 12.95 20.09 14.86
CA LYS A 266 13.53 20.16 16.21
C LYS A 266 12.59 19.58 17.25
N GLU A 267 11.32 19.94 17.14
CA GLU A 267 10.26 19.52 18.04
C GLU A 267 8.96 19.33 17.25
N LEU A 268 8.24 18.27 17.59
CA LEU A 268 6.87 18.06 17.15
C LEU A 268 5.95 18.03 18.36
N ARG A 269 4.87 18.80 18.25
CA ARG A 269 3.73 18.81 19.19
C ARG A 269 2.45 18.51 18.42
N LEU A 270 1.46 17.94 19.10
CA LEU A 270 0.23 17.45 18.45
C LEU A 270 -1.00 17.87 19.26
N GLY A 271 -1.92 18.59 18.62
CA GLY A 271 -3.24 18.90 19.18
C GLY A 271 -4.34 17.99 18.62
N ILE A 272 -5.42 17.80 19.38
CA ILE A 272 -6.65 17.11 18.93
C ILE A 272 -7.77 18.08 18.50
N ASP A 273 -7.55 19.38 18.67
CA ASP A 273 -8.34 20.48 18.13
C ASP A 273 -7.40 21.60 17.68
N ASN A 274 -7.90 22.63 16.98
CA ASN A 274 -7.09 23.75 16.48
C ASN A 274 -6.89 24.90 17.49
N GLN A 275 -7.42 24.77 18.71
CA GLN A 275 -7.39 25.79 19.76
C GLN A 275 -6.52 25.40 20.96
N TRP A 276 -5.89 24.23 20.91
CA TRP A 276 -5.02 23.72 21.96
C TRP A 276 -3.92 24.72 22.37
N LYS A 277 -3.80 24.90 23.69
CA LYS A 277 -2.83 25.80 24.30
C LYS A 277 -1.53 25.08 24.60
N ASP A 278 -0.53 25.86 24.99
CA ASP A 278 0.73 25.25 25.40
C ASP A 278 0.57 24.45 26.69
N GLY A 279 1.04 23.20 26.67
CA GLY A 279 0.80 22.23 27.75
C GLY A 279 -0.50 21.41 27.61
N GLU A 280 -1.29 21.63 26.57
CA GLU A 280 -2.49 20.82 26.24
C GLU A 280 -2.25 19.87 25.05
N ASP A 281 -0.98 19.68 24.67
CA ASP A 281 -0.56 18.73 23.64
C ASP A 281 -0.80 17.28 24.06
N VAL A 282 -0.98 16.43 23.05
CA VAL A 282 -1.11 14.99 23.21
C VAL A 282 0.19 14.41 23.78
N PRO A 283 0.14 13.53 24.80
CA PRO A 283 1.32 12.86 25.32
C PRO A 283 2.07 12.12 24.21
N LYS A 284 3.39 12.32 24.18
CA LYS A 284 4.32 11.61 23.30
C LYS A 284 5.36 10.81 24.09
N PHE A 285 5.83 9.72 23.53
CA PHE A 285 6.81 8.81 24.12
C PHE A 285 7.63 8.11 23.02
N ASP A 286 8.68 7.40 23.42
CA ASP A 286 9.63 6.72 22.54
C ASP A 286 10.16 7.63 21.42
N GLU A 287 10.43 8.90 21.75
CA GLU A 287 10.89 9.88 20.78
C GLU A 287 12.33 9.59 20.33
N THR A 288 12.50 9.59 19.01
CA THR A 288 13.76 9.47 18.30
C THR A 288 13.88 10.65 17.32
N ASP A 289 15.00 10.71 16.59
CA ASP A 289 15.13 11.70 15.52
C ASP A 289 14.20 11.43 14.33
N GLY A 290 13.80 10.17 14.12
CA GLY A 290 12.94 9.74 13.01
C GLY A 290 11.46 9.59 13.34
N GLY A 291 11.04 9.85 14.58
CA GLY A 291 9.64 9.71 14.97
C GLY A 291 9.38 9.61 16.47
N ALA A 292 8.10 9.58 16.83
CA ALA A 292 7.62 9.36 18.19
C ALA A 292 6.23 8.72 18.18
N THR A 293 5.84 8.13 19.32
CA THR A 293 4.50 7.58 19.50
C THR A 293 3.62 8.56 20.28
N PHE A 294 2.37 8.75 19.84
CA PHE A 294 1.41 9.69 20.41
C PHE A 294 0.15 8.99 20.91
N TRP A 295 -0.28 9.29 22.13
CA TRP A 295 -1.50 8.75 22.74
C TRP A 295 -2.71 9.64 22.50
N VAL A 296 -3.39 9.43 21.37
CA VAL A 296 -4.53 10.24 20.97
C VAL A 296 -5.84 9.64 21.52
N PRO A 297 -6.61 10.35 22.35
CA PRO A 297 -7.88 9.84 22.89
C PRO A 297 -8.91 9.51 21.80
N ASP A 298 -9.65 8.42 21.98
CA ASP A 298 -10.67 7.91 21.05
C ASP A 298 -11.82 8.90 20.77
N TYR A 299 -11.99 9.89 21.65
CA TYR A 299 -12.94 10.98 21.49
C TYR A 299 -12.49 12.12 20.58
N SER A 300 -11.26 12.11 20.05
CA SER A 300 -10.83 13.08 19.05
C SER A 300 -11.60 12.85 17.75
N TYR A 301 -12.16 13.92 17.17
CA TYR A 301 -13.07 13.86 16.01
C TYR A 301 -12.34 13.64 14.66
N GLY A 302 -11.36 12.72 14.63
CA GLY A 302 -10.67 12.28 13.40
C GLY A 302 -9.75 13.31 12.74
N THR A 303 -9.43 14.42 13.43
CA THR A 303 -8.48 15.44 12.97
C THR A 303 -7.40 15.66 14.02
N LEU A 304 -6.15 15.71 13.57
CA LEU A 304 -4.99 16.07 14.39
C LEU A 304 -4.36 17.37 13.89
N TYR A 305 -3.70 18.09 14.78
CA TYR A 305 -3.10 19.40 14.50
C TYR A 305 -1.62 19.40 14.88
N PRO A 306 -0.73 18.94 13.97
CA PRO A 306 0.70 18.93 14.22
C PRO A 306 1.26 20.35 14.19
N TYR A 307 2.12 20.64 15.16
CA TYR A 307 2.88 21.87 15.23
C TYR A 307 4.36 21.53 15.23
N MET A 308 5.00 21.88 14.12
CA MET A 308 6.37 21.52 13.81
C MET A 308 7.25 22.73 14.10
N VAL A 309 8.19 22.57 15.02
CA VAL A 309 9.21 23.56 15.32
C VAL A 309 10.42 23.26 14.43
N PRO A 310 10.87 24.23 13.62
CA PRO A 310 12.02 24.08 12.76
C PRO A 310 13.32 24.00 13.57
N GLY A 311 14.30 23.31 12.99
CA GLY A 311 15.69 23.28 13.44
C GLY A 311 16.36 24.64 13.40
N ASP A 312 17.48 24.75 14.11
CA ASP A 312 18.30 25.96 14.06
C ASP A 312 18.85 26.15 12.63
N GLY A 313 18.73 27.36 12.07
CA GLY A 313 19.16 27.66 10.69
C GLY A 313 18.20 27.22 9.58
N ILE A 314 17.07 26.59 9.92
CA ILE A 314 16.05 26.21 8.94
C ILE A 314 15.16 27.40 8.62
N GLY A 315 15.08 27.77 7.34
CA GLY A 315 14.29 28.91 6.88
C GLY A 315 12.79 28.73 7.10
N THR A 316 12.15 29.76 7.66
CA THR A 316 10.71 29.82 8.00
C THR A 316 10.01 31.02 7.36
N ALA A 317 10.46 31.46 6.18
CA ALA A 317 9.87 32.64 5.56
C ALA A 317 8.35 32.45 5.36
N GLU A 318 7.59 33.52 5.56
CA GLU A 318 6.13 33.48 5.48
C GLU A 318 5.68 32.89 4.13
N GLY A 319 4.76 31.92 4.16
CA GLY A 319 4.31 31.21 2.96
C GLY A 319 5.17 30.01 2.53
N GLN A 320 6.33 29.77 3.14
CA GLN A 320 7.12 28.54 2.88
C GLN A 320 6.41 27.30 3.44
N MET A 321 6.11 26.35 2.56
CA MET A 321 5.42 25.10 2.87
C MET A 321 6.35 23.90 2.66
N ASN A 322 7.43 23.88 3.46
CA ASN A 322 8.55 22.96 3.34
C ASN A 322 8.37 21.66 4.11
N VAL A 323 7.21 21.44 4.73
CA VAL A 323 6.86 20.14 5.32
C VAL A 323 5.72 19.54 4.52
N ARG A 324 5.76 18.23 4.29
CA ARG A 324 4.58 17.49 3.82
C ARG A 324 4.13 16.47 4.82
N VAL A 325 2.81 16.36 4.93
CA VAL A 325 2.19 15.50 5.92
C VAL A 325 1.21 14.56 5.24
N TYR A 326 1.47 13.28 5.35
CA TYR A 326 0.74 12.24 4.63
C TYR A 326 0.67 10.96 5.47
N LEU A 327 -0.34 10.12 5.18
CA LEU A 327 -0.41 8.78 5.78
C LEU A 327 0.74 7.93 5.28
N ALA A 328 1.33 7.13 6.17
CA ALA A 328 2.40 6.22 5.77
C ALA A 328 1.93 5.30 4.63
N GLY A 329 2.76 5.16 3.60
CA GLY A 329 2.43 4.37 2.40
C GLY A 329 1.52 5.04 1.38
N VAL A 330 1.09 6.28 1.61
CA VAL A 330 0.28 7.06 0.64
C VAL A 330 1.19 8.00 -0.18
N GLU A 331 0.90 8.12 -1.47
CA GLU A 331 1.61 9.03 -2.38
C GLU A 331 1.61 10.48 -1.86
N THR A 332 2.77 11.14 -1.90
CA THR A 332 2.91 12.51 -1.44
C THR A 332 2.50 13.51 -2.51
N LEU A 333 1.38 14.21 -2.30
CA LEU A 333 0.86 15.22 -3.23
C LEU A 333 1.17 16.67 -2.78
N PRO A 334 1.24 17.64 -3.71
CA PRO A 334 1.46 19.06 -3.36
C PRO A 334 0.46 19.63 -2.36
N LYS A 335 -0.79 19.15 -2.35
CA LYS A 335 -1.82 19.54 -1.37
C LYS A 335 -1.49 19.18 0.08
N TYR A 336 -0.50 18.32 0.31
CA TYR A 336 -0.01 17.95 1.63
C TYR A 336 1.05 18.92 2.18
N ALA A 337 1.38 19.98 1.43
CA ALA A 337 2.25 21.06 1.86
C ALA A 337 1.73 21.77 3.12
N ARG A 338 2.61 21.95 4.11
CA ARG A 338 2.34 22.62 5.39
C ARG A 338 3.49 23.54 5.77
N SER A 339 3.14 24.62 6.47
CA SER A 339 4.10 25.57 7.01
C SER A 339 4.58 25.12 8.38
N TRP A 340 5.78 25.56 8.74
CA TRP A 340 6.29 25.48 10.10
C TRP A 340 5.38 26.26 11.07
N GLN A 341 5.39 25.84 12.34
CA GLN A 341 4.78 26.58 13.45
C GLN A 341 3.31 26.99 13.23
N SER A 342 2.52 26.16 12.56
CA SER A 342 1.08 26.39 12.35
C SER A 342 0.24 25.46 13.19
N LYS A 343 -0.65 26.03 14.01
CA LYS A 343 -1.71 25.27 14.73
C LYS A 343 -2.99 25.09 13.91
N ALA A 344 -3.09 25.75 12.74
CA ALA A 344 -4.27 25.68 11.88
C ALA A 344 -4.26 24.47 10.92
N THR A 345 -3.11 23.81 10.80
CA THR A 345 -2.91 22.66 9.93
C THR A 345 -3.67 21.44 10.44
N ALA A 346 -4.73 21.05 9.74
CA ALA A 346 -5.47 19.82 10.02
C ALA A 346 -4.88 18.63 9.27
N LEU A 347 -4.77 17.49 9.97
CA LEU A 347 -4.62 16.16 9.41
C LEU A 347 -5.96 15.45 9.47
N SER A 348 -6.77 15.65 8.43
CA SER A 348 -8.11 15.08 8.35
C SER A 348 -8.06 13.64 7.88
N ARG A 349 -9.00 12.81 8.38
CA ARG A 349 -9.18 11.41 7.97
C ARG A 349 -7.98 10.51 8.23
N VAL A 350 -7.14 10.87 9.21
CA VAL A 350 -6.03 10.02 9.65
C VAL A 350 -6.52 8.87 10.53
N LEU A 351 -7.54 9.14 11.34
CA LEU A 351 -8.06 8.18 12.32
C LEU A 351 -9.57 8.01 12.15
N PRO A 352 -10.08 6.77 12.24
CA PRO A 352 -11.52 6.54 12.35
C PRO A 352 -12.06 7.11 13.66
N GLY A 353 -13.24 7.74 13.61
CA GLY A 353 -13.92 8.26 14.79
C GLY A 353 -14.44 7.12 15.68
N SER A 354 -14.44 7.33 17.01
CA SER A 354 -14.93 6.35 18.00
C SER A 354 -14.29 4.95 17.87
N SER A 355 -13.03 4.91 17.45
CA SER A 355 -12.27 3.70 17.20
C SER A 355 -10.95 3.71 17.99
N LEU A 356 -10.51 2.51 18.37
CA LEU A 356 -9.19 2.27 18.95
C LEU A 356 -8.11 1.96 17.90
N GLU A 357 -8.46 2.00 16.61
CA GLU A 357 -7.52 1.86 15.52
C GLU A 357 -6.58 3.08 15.45
N GLY A 358 -5.29 2.80 15.59
CA GLY A 358 -4.22 3.77 15.40
C GLY A 358 -3.84 3.96 13.94
N GLY A 359 -2.67 4.55 13.72
CA GLY A 359 -2.12 4.69 12.37
C GLY A 359 -0.84 5.51 12.36
N ASP A 360 -0.11 5.42 11.25
CA ASP A 360 1.15 6.12 11.06
C ASP A 360 0.98 7.31 10.12
N VAL A 361 1.50 8.46 10.54
CA VAL A 361 1.58 9.69 9.74
C VAL A 361 3.04 10.07 9.57
N VAL A 362 3.46 10.42 8.36
CA VAL A 362 4.81 10.90 8.08
C VAL A 362 4.80 12.40 7.86
N LEU A 363 5.71 13.10 8.55
CA LEU A 363 6.04 14.50 8.32
C LEU A 363 7.41 14.55 7.66
N GLU A 364 7.46 15.00 6.42
CA GLU A 364 8.68 15.08 5.62
C GLU A 364 9.06 16.53 5.42
N ALA A 365 10.08 16.99 6.15
CA ALA A 365 10.71 18.28 5.90
C ALA A 365 11.58 18.18 4.65
N ARG A 366 11.48 19.13 3.72
CA ARG A 366 12.09 19.07 2.38
C ARG A 366 12.64 20.41 1.91
N TYR A 367 13.79 20.39 1.24
CA TYR A 367 14.44 21.57 0.68
C TYR A 367 15.13 21.23 -0.65
N ALA A 368 15.04 22.13 -1.62
CA ALA A 368 15.76 22.00 -2.89
C ALA A 368 17.20 22.50 -2.74
N VAL A 369 18.18 21.68 -3.14
CA VAL A 369 19.61 22.00 -3.10
C VAL A 369 20.28 21.44 -4.34
N ASP A 370 20.99 22.28 -5.10
CA ASP A 370 21.77 21.89 -6.28
C ASP A 370 21.00 21.04 -7.32
N GLY A 371 19.70 21.30 -7.50
CA GLY A 371 18.84 20.55 -8.42
C GLY A 371 18.28 19.25 -7.86
N TYR A 372 18.59 18.91 -6.61
CA TYR A 372 18.05 17.77 -5.88
C TYR A 372 17.06 18.21 -4.81
N GLU A 373 16.30 17.25 -4.28
CA GLU A 373 15.45 17.46 -3.10
C GLU A 373 16.03 16.68 -1.92
N GLN A 374 16.54 17.42 -0.94
CA GLN A 374 16.90 16.89 0.36
C GLN A 374 15.66 16.76 1.24
N TYR A 375 15.56 15.70 2.04
CA TYR A 375 14.47 15.54 2.98
C TYR A 375 14.84 14.80 4.26
N GLN A 376 14.04 15.06 5.31
CA GLN A 376 14.06 14.33 6.58
C GLN A 376 12.65 13.89 6.96
N PRO A 377 12.36 12.58 7.06
CA PRO A 377 11.09 12.08 7.54
C PRO A 377 11.04 12.01 9.08
N TYR A 378 9.85 12.28 9.64
CA TYR A 378 9.52 12.08 11.04
C TYR A 378 8.16 11.37 11.12
N THR A 379 8.13 10.16 11.68
CA THR A 379 6.91 9.33 11.75
C THR A 379 6.20 9.50 13.09
N LEU A 380 4.89 9.76 13.04
CA LEU A 380 4.00 9.80 14.19
C LEU A 380 3.30 8.45 14.24
N HIS A 381 3.63 7.66 15.23
CA HIS A 381 2.91 6.43 15.54
C HIS A 381 1.73 6.78 16.44
N VAL A 382 0.51 6.78 15.91
CA VAL A 382 -0.67 7.11 16.70
C VAL A 382 -1.23 5.85 17.36
N LEU A 383 -1.26 5.85 18.70
CA LEU A 383 -2.02 4.87 19.47
C LEU A 383 -3.25 5.54 20.08
N ARG A 384 -4.39 4.86 20.01
CA ARG A 384 -5.64 5.37 20.56
C ARG A 384 -5.78 5.00 22.03
N THR A 385 -6.14 5.96 22.87
CA THR A 385 -6.48 5.70 24.27
C THR A 385 -8.00 5.71 24.44
N PRO A 386 -8.58 4.69 25.11
CA PRO A 386 -10.03 4.61 25.30
C PRO A 386 -10.54 5.69 26.25
N SER A 387 -11.74 6.21 25.98
CA SER A 387 -12.45 7.10 26.89
C SER A 387 -13.85 6.59 27.21
N LEU A 388 -14.49 7.23 28.18
CA LEU A 388 -15.91 7.04 28.45
C LEU A 388 -16.74 8.02 27.61
N THR A 389 -17.94 7.61 27.22
CA THR A 389 -19.01 8.50 26.75
C THR A 389 -19.95 8.93 27.88
N ASP A 390 -19.97 8.18 28.98
CA ASP A 390 -20.78 8.48 30.16
C ASP A 390 -20.19 7.83 31.42
N LEU A 391 -20.37 8.50 32.56
CA LEU A 391 -20.03 8.01 33.89
C LEU A 391 -21.06 8.50 34.91
N VAL A 392 -21.74 7.56 35.55
CA VAL A 392 -22.72 7.83 36.61
C VAL A 392 -22.31 7.07 37.86
N VAL A 393 -22.32 7.76 38.99
CA VAL A 393 -22.14 7.17 40.32
C VAL A 393 -23.38 7.48 41.14
N SER A 394 -23.94 6.47 41.78
CA SER A 394 -25.12 6.60 42.63
C SER A 394 -24.90 5.96 43.99
N ASP A 395 -25.49 6.53 45.04
CA ASP A 395 -25.60 5.92 46.36
C ASP A 395 -27.05 5.54 46.66
N ALA A 396 -27.27 4.30 47.10
CA ALA A 396 -28.60 3.68 47.16
C ALA A 396 -29.43 3.87 45.86
N SER A 397 -30.20 4.97 45.77
CA SER A 397 -31.03 5.33 44.62
C SER A 397 -30.79 6.76 44.11
N ALA A 398 -29.91 7.55 44.73
CA ALA A 398 -29.65 8.93 44.36
C ALA A 398 -28.37 9.06 43.52
N ARG A 399 -28.44 9.86 42.45
CA ARG A 399 -27.26 10.16 41.62
C ARG A 399 -26.36 11.13 42.39
N LEU A 400 -25.10 10.77 42.58
CA LEU A 400 -24.09 11.66 43.14
C LEU A 400 -23.72 12.74 42.11
N LYS A 401 -23.45 13.95 42.60
CA LYS A 401 -23.02 15.05 41.73
C LYS A 401 -21.65 14.72 41.13
N LEU A 402 -21.63 14.58 39.81
CA LEU A 402 -20.43 14.35 39.01
C LEU A 402 -20.61 15.10 37.69
N ASP A 403 -19.79 16.12 37.46
CA ASP A 403 -19.77 16.89 36.21
C ASP A 403 -18.88 16.16 35.20
N PHE A 404 -19.45 15.16 34.52
CA PHE A 404 -18.70 14.28 33.62
C PHE A 404 -18.13 15.05 32.41
N ASP A 405 -16.88 14.73 32.07
CA ASP A 405 -16.13 15.21 30.92
C ASP A 405 -15.15 14.10 30.52
N LYS A 406 -15.25 13.65 29.28
CA LYS A 406 -14.37 12.63 28.69
C LYS A 406 -12.86 12.95 28.77
N LYS A 407 -12.48 14.22 28.96
CA LYS A 407 -11.09 14.67 29.17
C LYS A 407 -10.61 14.50 30.61
N THR A 408 -11.52 14.33 31.57
CA THR A 408 -11.19 14.24 32.99
C THR A 408 -10.92 12.79 33.38
N LEU A 409 -9.71 12.54 33.89
CA LEU A 409 -9.25 11.19 34.26
C LEU A 409 -9.60 10.80 35.70
N SER A 410 -10.08 11.73 36.53
CA SER A 410 -10.35 11.46 37.95
C SER A 410 -11.50 12.30 38.48
N TYR A 411 -12.40 11.64 39.21
CA TYR A 411 -13.54 12.25 39.88
C TYR A 411 -13.49 11.98 41.38
N THR A 412 -14.01 12.92 42.16
CA THR A 412 -14.21 12.76 43.60
C THR A 412 -15.69 12.93 43.90
N VAL A 413 -16.27 11.98 44.63
CA VAL A 413 -17.65 12.02 45.10
C VAL A 413 -17.69 11.82 46.61
N ALA A 414 -18.70 12.39 47.26
CA ALA A 414 -18.96 12.18 48.68
C ALA A 414 -20.26 11.38 48.85
N THR A 415 -20.24 10.38 49.72
CA THR A 415 -21.41 9.55 50.06
C THR A 415 -21.33 9.13 51.52
N THR A 416 -22.49 8.83 52.11
CA THR A 416 -22.59 8.20 53.44
C THR A 416 -22.69 6.68 53.36
N GLU A 417 -22.85 6.11 52.17
CA GLU A 417 -23.01 4.69 51.94
C GLU A 417 -21.67 3.94 51.85
N ASP A 418 -21.68 2.67 52.24
CA ASP A 418 -20.51 1.78 52.15
C ASP A 418 -20.31 1.17 50.77
N THR A 419 -21.31 1.31 49.91
CA THR A 419 -21.33 0.80 48.55
C THR A 419 -21.95 1.84 47.64
N VAL A 420 -21.30 2.09 46.51
CA VAL A 420 -21.87 2.88 45.41
C VAL A 420 -22.10 2.01 44.19
N THR A 421 -23.04 2.42 43.36
CA THR A 421 -23.27 1.85 42.04
C THR A 421 -22.56 2.71 41.01
N VAL A 422 -21.65 2.12 40.25
CA VAL A 422 -20.94 2.76 39.14
C VAL A 422 -21.50 2.23 37.83
N THR A 423 -21.98 3.13 36.98
CA THR A 423 -22.39 2.83 35.61
C THR A 423 -21.51 3.65 34.67
N ALA A 424 -20.72 2.97 33.85
CA ALA A 424 -19.80 3.60 32.91
C ALA A 424 -19.98 3.02 31.52
N SER A 425 -19.89 3.87 30.50
CA SER A 425 -20.03 3.46 29.10
C SER A 425 -18.79 3.87 28.34
N PRO A 426 -18.01 2.92 27.76
CA PRO A 426 -16.90 3.27 26.90
C PRO A 426 -17.40 3.95 25.63
N LEU A 427 -16.62 4.87 25.08
CA LEU A 427 -16.94 5.51 23.80
C LEU A 427 -16.79 4.53 22.64
N CYS A 428 -15.65 3.82 22.58
CA CYS A 428 -15.46 2.72 21.65
C CYS A 428 -15.95 1.40 22.25
N ALA A 429 -16.88 0.71 21.57
CA ALA A 429 -17.41 -0.57 22.03
C ALA A 429 -16.36 -1.69 22.16
N GLN A 430 -15.22 -1.55 21.48
CA GLN A 430 -14.09 -2.50 21.56
C GLN A 430 -13.24 -2.30 22.84
N ALA A 431 -13.41 -1.19 23.56
CA ALA A 431 -12.63 -0.91 24.75
C ALA A 431 -12.98 -1.88 25.88
N LYS A 432 -11.95 -2.37 26.57
CA LYS A 432 -12.12 -3.17 27.79
C LYS A 432 -12.43 -2.25 28.96
N LEU A 433 -13.62 -2.38 29.54
CA LEU A 433 -14.01 -1.66 30.74
C LEU A 433 -13.73 -2.52 31.98
N THR A 434 -13.13 -1.90 32.99
CA THR A 434 -13.04 -2.50 34.33
C THR A 434 -13.56 -1.55 35.39
N VAL A 435 -14.24 -2.10 36.39
CA VAL A 435 -14.73 -1.36 37.56
C VAL A 435 -14.25 -2.12 38.79
N ALA A 436 -13.55 -1.42 39.70
CA ALA A 436 -12.92 -2.01 40.89
C ALA A 436 -12.05 -3.26 40.57
N GLY A 437 -11.30 -3.20 39.47
CA GLY A 437 -10.39 -4.28 39.02
C GLY A 437 -11.07 -5.49 38.38
N LYS A 438 -12.40 -5.46 38.16
CA LYS A 438 -13.15 -6.54 37.50
C LYS A 438 -13.67 -6.09 36.14
N ALA A 439 -13.71 -7.00 35.17
CA ALA A 439 -14.30 -6.73 33.87
C ALA A 439 -15.78 -6.34 34.01
N ALA A 440 -16.20 -5.30 33.28
CA ALA A 440 -17.55 -4.79 33.29
C ALA A 440 -18.07 -4.58 31.86
N GLN A 441 -19.38 -4.67 31.70
CA GLN A 441 -20.05 -4.34 30.44
C GLN A 441 -20.41 -2.85 30.42
N GLY A 442 -20.18 -2.18 29.29
CA GLY A 442 -20.57 -0.79 29.10
C GLY A 442 -22.06 -0.55 29.38
N GLY A 443 -22.37 0.46 30.17
CA GLY A 443 -23.74 0.83 30.57
C GLY A 443 -24.38 -0.06 31.63
N ALA A 444 -23.71 -1.14 32.08
CA ALA A 444 -24.22 -1.98 33.15
C ALA A 444 -23.82 -1.42 34.53
N PRO A 445 -24.74 -1.40 35.52
CA PRO A 445 -24.42 -0.97 36.87
C PRO A 445 -23.54 -1.99 37.59
N VAL A 446 -22.49 -1.53 38.26
CA VAL A 446 -21.57 -2.35 39.07
C VAL A 446 -21.47 -1.79 40.47
N ASN A 447 -21.74 -2.62 41.48
CA ASN A 447 -21.59 -2.23 42.88
C ASN A 447 -20.13 -2.27 43.31
N VAL A 448 -19.65 -1.18 43.88
CA VAL A 448 -18.30 -1.02 44.42
C VAL A 448 -18.40 -0.76 45.92
N THR A 449 -17.87 -1.69 46.70
CA THR A 449 -17.88 -1.63 48.17
C THR A 449 -16.49 -1.31 48.70
N TRP A 450 -16.37 -0.35 49.62
CA TRP A 450 -15.07 -0.06 50.26
C TRP A 450 -14.81 -1.04 51.41
N PRO A 451 -13.58 -1.59 51.53
CA PRO A 451 -13.22 -2.41 52.67
C PRO A 451 -13.23 -1.58 53.96
N ALA A 452 -13.85 -2.12 55.01
CA ALA A 452 -14.13 -1.44 56.29
C ALA A 452 -12.90 -0.81 56.99
N ALA A 453 -11.67 -1.21 56.63
CA ALA A 453 -10.42 -0.78 57.27
C ALA A 453 -9.91 0.62 56.86
N ARG A 454 -10.59 1.36 55.98
CA ARG A 454 -10.20 2.74 55.57
C ARG A 454 -11.18 3.82 56.05
N ARG A 455 -11.97 3.56 57.09
CA ARG A 455 -12.76 4.60 57.77
C ARG A 455 -11.92 5.31 58.81
N THR A 456 -11.35 6.47 58.48
CA THR A 456 -10.96 7.44 59.52
C THR A 456 -12.00 8.54 59.59
N ALA A 457 -12.48 8.82 60.80
CA ALA A 457 -13.34 9.95 61.08
C ALA A 457 -12.61 11.25 60.69
N ARG A 458 -13.23 12.00 59.77
CA ARG A 458 -12.80 13.22 59.07
C ARG A 458 -12.14 12.96 57.71
N GLY A 459 -12.86 13.42 56.69
CA GLY A 459 -12.56 13.21 55.29
C GLY A 459 -11.24 13.84 54.88
N SER A 460 -10.37 12.99 54.35
CA SER A 460 -9.64 13.22 53.11
C SER A 460 -8.91 11.92 52.79
N THR A 461 -9.23 11.32 51.65
CA THR A 461 -8.36 10.32 51.03
C THR A 461 -8.26 10.69 49.57
N SER A 462 -7.16 11.35 49.22
CA SER A 462 -6.65 11.34 47.85
C SER A 462 -5.89 10.03 47.65
N SER A 463 -6.20 9.30 46.58
CA SER A 463 -5.26 8.40 45.93
C SER A 463 -5.67 8.20 44.47
N PRO A 464 -4.70 8.16 43.54
CA PRO A 464 -4.95 8.25 42.11
C PRO A 464 -5.49 6.92 41.61
N TRP A 465 -6.57 6.97 40.84
CA TRP A 465 -6.97 5.85 40.00
C TRP A 465 -6.22 6.02 38.68
N SER A 466 -5.34 5.06 38.37
CA SER A 466 -4.64 4.94 37.09
C SER A 466 -5.48 4.18 36.08
#